data_AF-A0AAV9LU39-F1
#
_entry.id   AF-A0AAV9LU39-F1
#
_cell.length_a   1.000
_cell.length_b   1.000
_cell.length_c   1.000
_cell.angle_alpha   90.00
_cell.angle_beta   90.00
_cell.angle_gamma   90.00
#
_symmetry.space_group_name_H-M   'P 1'
#
loop_
_entity.id
_entity.type
_entity.pdbx_description
1 polymer ?
#
loop_
_entity_poly.entity_id
_entity_poly.type
_entity_poly.pdbx_seq_one_letter_code
_entity_poly.pdbx_strand_id
1 'polypeptide(L)'
;MDQKIVRQAVLLVLYLFLSYNGVLSKFEDMELEKQLKILNKPSVKTIKTKYGDIYKYVDFYKQPGFDHPLLKDHTFHPKAYSTLFSF
;
A
#
# COMPACT_ATOMS: atom_id res chain seq x y z
N MET A 1 10.73 -21.69 -47.16
CA MET A 1 9.89 -20.85 -46.29
C MET A 1 10.12 -19.40 -46.67
N ASP A 2 9.07 -18.65 -47.01
CA ASP A 2 9.19 -17.30 -47.58
C ASP A 2 9.76 -16.33 -46.52
N GLN A 3 10.87 -15.65 -46.81
CA GLN A 3 11.50 -14.70 -45.89
C GLN A 3 10.58 -13.56 -45.46
N LYS A 4 9.61 -13.16 -46.29
CA LYS A 4 8.60 -12.16 -45.91
C LYS A 4 7.65 -12.71 -44.86
N ILE A 5 7.27 -13.98 -44.96
CA ILE A 5 6.42 -14.66 -43.97
C ILE A 5 7.17 -14.80 -42.65
N VAL A 6 8.45 -15.18 -42.68
CA VAL A 6 9.28 -15.29 -41.46
C VAL A 6 9.41 -13.92 -40.77
N ARG A 7 9.73 -12.87 -41.53
CA ARG A 7 9.85 -11.51 -40.99
C ARG A 7 8.53 -11.03 -40.37
N GLN A 8 7.41 -11.26 -41.05
CA GLN A 8 6.10 -10.87 -40.54
C GLN A 8 5.75 -11.63 -39.26
N ALA A 9 6.02 -12.94 -39.20
CA ALA A 9 5.79 -13.75 -38.02
C ALA A 9 6.62 -13.26 -36.82
N VAL A 10 7.90 -12.94 -37.03
CA VAL A 10 8.78 -12.40 -35.97
C VAL A 10 8.25 -11.06 -35.44
N LEU A 11 7.83 -10.16 -36.33
CA LEU A 11 7.26 -8.86 -35.92
C LEU A 11 5.97 -9.02 -35.12
N LEU A 12 5.10 -9.95 -35.54
CA LEU A 12 3.86 -10.25 -34.81
C LEU A 12 4.13 -10.83 -33.43
N VAL A 13 5.07 -11.77 -33.32
CA VAL A 13 5.47 -12.35 -32.03
C VAL A 13 6.06 -11.29 -31.10
N LEU A 14 6.94 -10.42 -31.62
CA LEU A 14 7.51 -9.32 -30.85
C LEU A 14 6.43 -8.35 -30.36
N TYR A 15 5.47 -8.01 -31.22
CA TYR A 15 4.35 -7.16 -30.85
C TYR A 15 3.50 -7.76 -29.73
N LEU A 16 3.16 -9.04 -29.83
CA LEU A 16 2.40 -9.75 -28.78
C LEU A 16 3.16 -9.78 -27.46
N PHE A 17 4.46 -10.04 -27.50
CA PHE A 17 5.30 -10.06 -26.30
C PHE A 17 5.34 -8.69 -25.61
N LEU A 18 5.59 -7.61 -26.37
CA LEU A 18 5.59 -6.25 -25.83
C LEU A 18 4.22 -5.84 -25.29
N SER A 19 3.15 -6.20 -26.01
CA SER A 19 1.77 -5.94 -25.58
C SER A 19 1.43 -6.66 -24.28
N TYR A 20 1.80 -7.94 -24.16
CA TYR A 20 1.56 -8.73 -22.95
C TYR A 20 2.27 -8.14 -21.73
N ASN A 21 3.56 -7.81 -21.87
CA ASN A 21 4.33 -7.18 -20.78
C ASN A 21 3.74 -5.82 -20.37
N GLY A 22 3.31 -5.00 -21.34
CA GLY A 22 2.67 -3.73 -21.06
C GLY A 22 1.33 -3.86 -20.34
N VAL A 23 0.57 -4.93 -20.61
CA VAL A 23 -0.67 -5.24 -19.89
C VAL A 23 -0.36 -5.73 -18.47
N LEU A 24 0.61 -6.63 -18.31
CA LEU A 24 1.01 -7.17 -17.00
C LEU A 24 1.48 -6.06 -16.06
N SER A 25 2.37 -5.17 -16.51
CA SER A 25 2.87 -4.05 -15.71
C SER A 25 1.74 -3.14 -15.22
N LYS A 26 0.72 -2.88 -16.03
CA LYS A 26 -0.44 -2.07 -15.61
C LYS A 26 -1.27 -2.74 -14.51
N PHE A 27 -1.37 -4.06 -14.53
CA PHE A 27 -2.06 -4.80 -13.46
C PHE A 27 -1.29 -4.73 -12.15
N GLU A 28 0.04 -4.92 -12.21
CA GLU A 28 0.92 -4.81 -11.04
C GLU A 28 0.87 -3.41 -10.42
N ASP A 29 0.95 -2.36 -11.24
CA ASP A 29 0.85 -0.97 -10.79
C ASP A 29 -0.50 -0.68 -10.10
N MET A 30 -1.60 -1.20 -10.66
CA MET A 30 -2.94 -1.04 -10.07
C MET A 30 -3.05 -1.75 -8.71
N GLU A 31 -2.46 -2.94 -8.58
CA GLU A 31 -2.44 -3.66 -7.32
C GLU A 31 -1.60 -2.94 -6.26
N LEU A 32 -0.43 -2.42 -6.65
CA LEU A 32 0.42 -1.59 -5.79
C LEU A 32 -0.28 -0.31 -5.34
N GLU A 33 -0.98 0.40 -6.25
CA GLU A 33 -1.75 1.59 -5.89
C GLU A 33 -2.85 1.28 -4.86
N LYS A 34 -3.52 0.13 -4.99
CA LYS A 34 -4.55 -0.31 -4.05
C LYS A 34 -3.94 -0.56 -2.66
N GLN A 35 -2.78 -1.22 -2.60
CA GLN A 35 -2.06 -1.46 -1.34
C GLN A 35 -1.58 -0.14 -0.71
N LEU A 36 -1.06 0.79 -1.52
CA LEU A 36 -0.64 2.12 -1.05
C LEU A 36 -1.80 2.93 -0.49
N LYS A 37 -3.00 2.85 -1.07
CA LYS A 37 -4.20 3.55 -0.54
C LYS A 37 -4.60 3.04 0.85
N ILE A 38 -4.41 1.74 1.11
CA ILE A 38 -4.67 1.15 2.44
C ILE A 38 -3.62 1.64 3.43
N LEU A 39 -2.34 1.62 3.05
CA LEU A 39 -1.23 2.03 3.90
C LEU A 39 -1.27 3.53 4.24
N ASN A 40 -1.61 4.37 3.27
CA ASN A 40 -1.63 5.83 3.39
C ASN A 40 -2.94 6.38 3.98
N LYS A 41 -3.82 5.53 4.53
CA LYS A 41 -5.08 5.99 5.13
C LYS A 41 -4.77 7.05 6.21
N PRO A 42 -5.32 8.28 6.08
CA PRO A 42 -4.97 9.36 6.98
C PRO A 42 -5.54 9.07 8.37
N SER A 43 -4.64 9.07 9.34
CA SER A 43 -4.95 9.13 10.74
C SER A 43 -5.18 10.56 11.19
N VAL A 44 -6.28 10.85 11.89
CA VAL A 44 -6.59 12.23 12.27
C VAL A 44 -7.22 12.30 13.65
N LYS A 45 -6.41 12.15 14.70
CA LYS A 45 -6.68 12.83 15.98
C LYS A 45 -5.54 13.82 16.23
N THR A 46 -5.91 15.03 16.66
CA THR A 46 -4.96 16.13 16.87
C THR A 46 -4.99 16.54 18.33
N ILE A 47 -3.85 16.53 19.01
CA ILE A 47 -3.66 17.14 20.32
C ILE A 47 -2.83 18.41 20.13
N LYS A 48 -3.31 19.52 20.71
CA LYS A 48 -2.54 20.75 20.83
C LYS A 48 -2.03 20.88 22.25
N THR A 49 -0.74 21.14 22.43
CA THR A 49 -0.16 21.38 23.76
C THR A 49 -0.39 22.82 24.19
N LYS A 50 -0.25 23.09 25.49
CA LYS A 50 -0.23 24.44 26.05
C LYS A 50 0.89 25.34 25.49
N TYR A 51 1.92 24.76 24.88
CA TYR A 51 3.03 25.46 24.24
C TYR A 51 2.84 25.66 22.73
N GLY A 52 1.71 25.20 22.17
CA GLY A 52 1.38 25.38 20.76
C GLY A 52 1.82 24.24 19.83
N ASP A 53 2.45 23.19 20.37
CA ASP A 53 2.81 22.01 19.57
C ASP A 53 1.56 21.25 19.14
N ILE A 54 1.59 20.73 17.90
CA ILE A 54 0.49 19.99 17.32
C ILE A 54 0.94 18.56 17.05
N TYR A 55 0.43 17.61 17.83
CA TYR A 55 0.68 16.18 17.64
C TYR A 55 -0.50 15.56 16.89
N LYS A 56 -0.20 14.93 15.75
CA LYS A 56 -1.16 14.10 15.01
C LYS A 56 -0.92 12.64 15.36
N TYR A 57 -1.92 11.95 15.89
CA TYR A 57 -1.82 10.55 16.27
C TYR A 57 -2.97 9.72 15.70
N VAL A 58 -2.71 8.43 15.51
CA VAL A 58 -3.74 7.43 15.19
C VAL A 58 -4.10 6.65 16.43
N ASP A 59 -5.37 6.27 16.51
CA ASP A 59 -5.82 5.31 17.49
C ASP A 59 -5.06 3.99 17.30
N PHE A 60 -4.53 3.41 18.38
CA PHE A 60 -3.69 2.20 18.32
C PHE A 60 -4.36 1.11 17.49
N TYR A 61 -5.60 0.74 17.81
CA TYR A 61 -6.34 -0.32 17.10
C TYR A 61 -6.72 0.04 15.65
N LYS A 62 -6.52 1.29 15.23
CA LYS A 62 -6.81 1.77 13.87
C LYS A 62 -5.54 1.97 13.04
N GLN A 63 -4.38 1.52 13.52
CA GLN A 63 -3.15 1.49 12.73
C GLN A 63 -3.29 0.51 11.56
N PRO A 64 -2.83 0.87 10.34
CA PRO A 64 -2.86 -0.03 9.19
C PRO A 64 -2.18 -1.39 9.43
N GLY A 65 -1.20 -1.42 10.34
CA GLY A 65 -0.53 -2.67 10.73
C GLY A 65 -1.49 -3.72 11.31
N PHE A 66 -2.59 -3.32 11.96
CA PHE A 66 -3.58 -4.25 12.53
C PHE A 66 -4.61 -4.77 11.53
N ASP A 67 -4.66 -4.24 10.30
CA ASP A 67 -5.49 -4.80 9.23
C ASP A 67 -4.92 -6.13 8.69
N HIS A 68 -3.74 -6.54 9.17
CA HIS A 68 -3.10 -7.78 8.78
C HIS A 68 -3.93 -9.01 9.21
N PRO A 69 -4.21 -9.99 8.31
CA PRO A 69 -5.07 -11.14 8.61
C PRO A 69 -4.65 -11.93 9.86
N LEU A 70 -3.34 -12.06 10.11
CA LEU A 70 -2.79 -12.75 11.28
C LEU A 70 -3.06 -12.05 12.62
N LEU A 71 -3.46 -10.77 12.61
CA LEU A 71 -3.69 -9.98 13.81
C LEU A 71 -5.17 -9.78 14.14
N LYS A 72 -6.10 -10.30 13.31
CA LYS A 72 -7.55 -10.10 13.46
C LYS A 72 -8.12 -10.59 14.79
N ASP A 73 -7.57 -11.68 15.32
CA ASP A 73 -8.03 -12.31 16.57
C ASP A 73 -7.03 -12.11 17.72
N HIS A 74 -6.03 -11.24 17.53
CA HIS A 74 -5.03 -10.97 18.55
C HIS A 74 -5.56 -9.93 19.55
N THR A 75 -5.68 -10.33 20.82
CA THR A 75 -5.99 -9.39 21.90
C THR A 75 -4.70 -8.73 22.38
N PHE A 76 -4.51 -7.46 22.02
CA PHE A 76 -3.41 -6.66 22.54
C PHE A 76 -3.73 -6.19 23.96
N HIS A 77 -2.80 -6.41 24.89
CA HIS A 77 -2.82 -5.78 26.20
C HIS A 77 -1.75 -4.69 26.22
N PRO A 78 -2.06 -3.46 25.74
CA PRO A 78 -1.11 -2.37 25.80
C PRO A 78 -0.80 -2.11 27.28
N LYS A 79 0.45 -2.32 27.68
CA LYS A 79 0.92 -1.93 29.00
C LYS A 79 0.89 -0.40 29.03
N ALA A 80 -0.14 0.16 29.65
CA ALA A 80 -0.25 1.60 29.82
C ALA A 80 0.91 2.05 30.71
N TYR A 81 1.93 2.66 30.12
CA TYR A 81 2.83 3.52 30.88
C TYR A 81 2.04 4.79 31.20
N SER A 82 1.23 4.75 32.26
CA SER A 82 0.35 5.84 32.68
C SER A 82 1.10 6.98 33.38
N THR A 83 2.41 7.10 33.19
CA THR A 83 3.23 8.14 33.79
C THR A 83 3.90 8.92 32.68
N LEU A 84 3.56 10.22 32.61
CA LEU A 84 4.24 11.33 31.92
C LEU A 84 3.59 11.97 30.68
N PHE A 85 2.28 11.90 30.49
CA PHE A 85 1.59 12.89 29.63
C PHE A 85 0.25 13.33 30.24
N SER A 86 0.31 14.02 31.37
CA SER A 86 -0.75 14.97 31.74
C SER A 86 -0.54 16.23 30.91
N PHE A 87 -1.33 16.40 29.85
CA PHE A 87 -1.40 17.64 29.07
C PHE A 87 -1.99 18.78 29.89
#